data_AF-A0A453AUT2-F1
#
_entry.id   AF-A0A453AUT2-F1
#
_cell.length_a   1.000
_cell.length_b   1.000
_cell.length_c   1.000
_cell.angle_alpha   90.00
_cell.angle_beta   90.00
_cell.angle_gamma   90.00
#
_symmetry.space_group_name_H-M   'P 1'
#
loop_
_entity.id
_entity.type
_entity.pdbx_description
1 polymer ?
#
loop_
_entity_poly.entity_id
_entity_poly.type
_entity_poly.pdbx_seq_one_letter_code
_entity_poly.pdbx_strand_id
1 'polypeptide(L)'
;GDTDGRVPVTSSRLSVNQLQLPVAAKWRPWFSSTKGAGEVGGYIVQYKGDLSLVTVRGAGHEVPSYQPRQALVLVQNFLTGKALPDCKECEQD
;
A
#
# COMPACT_ATOMS: atom_id res chain seq x y z
N GLY A 1 -2.03 7.38 -6.20
CA GLY A 1 -2.60 7.32 -4.84
C GLY A 1 -4.11 7.20 -4.93
N ASP A 2 -4.81 7.15 -3.81
CA ASP A 2 -6.25 6.86 -3.79
C ASP A 2 -7.18 8.06 -4.03
N THR A 3 -6.62 9.28 -4.17
CA THR A 3 -7.39 10.49 -4.53
C THR A 3 -7.15 10.93 -5.98
N ASP A 4 -6.42 10.15 -6.77
CA ASP A 4 -6.21 10.44 -8.20
C ASP A 4 -7.48 10.19 -9.04
N GLY A 5 -7.92 11.22 -9.77
CA GLY A 5 -9.03 11.14 -10.72
C GLY A 5 -8.61 10.82 -12.16
N ARG A 6 -7.32 10.86 -12.50
CA ARG A 6 -6.81 10.57 -13.86
C ARG A 6 -6.64 9.07 -14.08
N VAL A 7 -5.92 8.41 -13.18
CA VAL A 7 -5.71 6.96 -13.17
C VAL A 7 -6.10 6.42 -11.79
N PRO A 8 -7.43 6.24 -11.53
CA PRO A 8 -7.91 5.89 -10.20
C PRO A 8 -7.56 4.45 -9.80
N VAL A 9 -7.57 4.18 -8.49
CA VAL A 9 -7.31 2.84 -7.89
C VAL A 9 -8.15 1.75 -8.54
N THR A 10 -9.41 2.06 -8.88
CA THR A 10 -10.34 1.12 -9.52
C THR A 10 -9.82 0.60 -10.85
N SER A 11 -9.23 1.46 -11.68
CA SER A 11 -8.65 1.07 -12.97
C SER A 11 -7.51 0.08 -12.79
N SER A 12 -6.51 0.42 -11.95
CA SER A 12 -5.39 -0.49 -11.66
C SER A 12 -5.86 -1.81 -11.04
N ARG A 13 -6.84 -1.78 -10.13
CA ARG A 13 -7.40 -2.99 -9.51
C ARG A 13 -8.08 -3.89 -10.54
N LEU A 14 -8.88 -3.33 -11.44
CA LEU A 14 -9.53 -4.10 -12.50
C LEU A 14 -8.50 -4.72 -13.46
N SER A 15 -7.46 -3.96 -13.86
CA SER A 15 -6.37 -4.48 -14.70
C SER A 15 -5.59 -5.61 -14.03
N VAL A 16 -5.21 -5.46 -12.76
CA VAL A 16 -4.52 -6.52 -12.00
C VAL A 16 -5.39 -7.76 -11.84
N ASN A 17 -6.70 -7.60 -11.62
CA ASN A 17 -7.62 -8.73 -11.50
C ASN A 17 -7.75 -9.56 -12.79
N GLN A 18 -7.46 -8.99 -13.97
CA GLN A 18 -7.44 -9.74 -15.24
C GLN A 18 -6.33 -10.79 -15.29
N LEU A 19 -5.29 -10.67 -14.44
CA LEU A 19 -4.23 -11.67 -14.34
C LEU A 19 -4.70 -12.97 -13.65
N GLN A 20 -5.87 -12.96 -13.00
CA GLN A 20 -6.46 -14.12 -12.31
C GLN A 20 -5.51 -14.79 -11.29
N LEU A 21 -4.61 -14.01 -10.69
CA LEU A 21 -3.67 -14.52 -9.69
C LEU A 21 -4.40 -14.86 -8.39
N PRO A 22 -4.09 -15.99 -7.74
CA PRO A 22 -4.63 -16.29 -6.42
C PRO A 22 -4.17 -15.26 -5.38
N VAL A 23 -5.07 -14.86 -4.48
CA VAL A 23 -4.74 -13.96 -3.36
C VAL A 23 -3.88 -14.73 -2.35
N ALA A 24 -2.67 -14.23 -2.10
CA ALA A 24 -1.74 -14.76 -1.10
C ALA A 24 -1.99 -14.16 0.29
N ALA A 25 -2.28 -12.86 0.36
CA ALA A 25 -2.71 -12.18 1.59
C ALA A 25 -3.87 -11.22 1.28
N LYS A 26 -4.92 -11.30 2.11
CA LYS A 26 -6.13 -10.48 1.95
C LYS A 26 -5.82 -8.99 2.09
N TRP A 27 -6.71 -8.19 1.51
CA TRP A 27 -6.69 -6.73 1.64
C TRP A 27 -6.62 -6.30 3.12
N ARG A 28 -5.56 -5.58 3.48
CA ARG A 28 -5.31 -5.12 4.84
C ARG A 28 -4.69 -3.71 4.84
N PRO A 29 -4.84 -2.93 5.93
CA PRO A 29 -4.10 -1.68 6.06
C PRO A 29 -2.59 -1.95 6.15
N TRP A 30 -1.81 -0.95 5.75
CA TRP A 30 -0.39 -0.86 6.06
C TRP A 30 -0.11 0.51 6.68
N PHE A 31 0.99 0.62 7.43
CA PHE A 31 1.25 1.77 8.31
C PHE A 31 2.52 2.53 7.92
N SER A 32 2.53 3.84 8.20
CA SER A 32 3.69 4.71 7.91
C SER A 32 4.90 4.47 8.82
N SER A 33 4.76 3.65 9.86
CA SER A 33 5.82 3.27 10.79
C SER A 33 5.48 1.95 11.49
N THR A 34 6.51 1.16 11.84
CA THR A 34 6.43 0.07 12.82
C THR A 34 6.86 0.48 14.23
N LYS A 35 7.38 1.71 14.39
CA LYS A 35 7.86 2.27 15.66
C LYS A 35 6.91 3.39 16.10
N GLY A 36 6.30 3.23 17.27
CA GLY A 36 5.30 4.16 17.82
C GLY A 36 3.95 4.11 17.07
N ALA A 37 3.07 5.07 17.37
CA ALA A 37 1.78 5.19 16.68
C ALA A 37 1.99 5.53 15.19
N GLY A 38 1.89 4.52 14.33
CA GLY A 38 1.86 4.70 12.89
C GLY A 38 0.45 5.07 12.42
N GLU A 39 0.36 5.95 11.43
CA GLU A 39 -0.92 6.21 10.75
C GLU A 39 -1.11 5.20 9.61
N VAL A 40 -2.37 4.93 9.25
CA VAL A 40 -2.70 4.12 8.07
C VAL A 40 -2.15 4.82 6.83
N GLY A 41 -1.10 4.24 6.25
CA GLY A 41 -0.47 4.73 5.01
C GLY A 41 -1.27 4.38 3.76
N GLY A 42 -2.14 3.39 3.85
CA GLY A 42 -3.03 2.92 2.78
C GLY A 42 -3.37 1.46 2.97
N TYR A 43 -3.65 0.77 1.87
CA TYR A 43 -4.01 -0.64 1.88
C TYR A 43 -3.17 -1.46 0.90
N ILE A 44 -3.05 -2.75 1.18
CA ILE A 44 -2.30 -3.70 0.36
C ILE A 44 -3.09 -4.99 0.21
N VAL A 45 -3.12 -5.53 -1.01
CA VAL A 45 -3.44 -6.94 -1.30
C VAL A 45 -2.24 -7.58 -1.98
N GLN A 46 -1.93 -8.82 -1.59
CA GLN A 46 -0.81 -9.57 -2.13
C GLN A 46 -1.34 -10.77 -2.90
N TYR A 47 -0.81 -10.97 -4.09
CA TYR A 47 -1.13 -12.08 -4.98
C TYR A 47 0.03 -13.07 -5.02
N LYS A 48 -0.22 -14.31 -5.41
CA LYS A 48 0.84 -15.28 -5.72
C LYS A 48 1.67 -14.77 -6.91
N GLY A 49 2.97 -15.07 -6.90
CA GLY A 49 3.93 -14.56 -7.90
C GLY A 49 4.49 -13.18 -7.56
N ASP A 50 4.64 -12.87 -6.26
CA ASP A 50 5.30 -11.67 -5.72
C ASP A 50 4.73 -10.32 -6.21
N LEU A 51 3.47 -10.32 -6.65
CA LEU A 51 2.75 -9.10 -7.02
C LEU A 51 1.96 -8.56 -5.82
N SER A 52 2.14 -7.28 -5.53
CA SER A 52 1.34 -6.54 -4.55
C SER A 52 0.68 -5.34 -5.20
N LEU A 53 -0.62 -5.15 -4.96
CA LEU A 53 -1.31 -3.90 -5.27
C LEU A 53 -1.41 -3.08 -3.98
N VAL A 54 -0.83 -1.87 -4.01
CA VAL A 54 -0.73 -0.99 -2.85
C VAL A 54 -1.40 0.35 -3.16
N THR A 55 -2.24 0.83 -2.25
CA THR A 55 -2.73 2.21 -2.25
C THR A 55 -1.97 3.05 -1.26
N VAL A 56 -1.91 4.36 -1.52
CA VAL A 56 -1.39 5.36 -0.58
C VAL A 56 -2.52 6.32 -0.26
N ARG A 57 -2.93 6.34 1.01
CA ARG A 57 -4.06 7.11 1.52
C ARG A 57 -3.80 8.60 1.38
N GLY A 58 -4.75 9.33 0.79
CA GLY A 58 -4.68 10.78 0.66
C GLY A 58 -3.67 11.27 -0.37
N ALA A 59 -3.20 10.40 -1.28
CA ALA A 59 -2.26 10.77 -2.33
C ALA A 59 -2.93 10.87 -3.70
N GLY A 60 -2.61 11.91 -4.47
CA GLY A 60 -3.04 12.06 -5.87
C GLY A 60 -2.21 11.22 -6.85
N HIS A 61 -2.09 11.70 -8.09
CA HIS A 61 -1.34 11.03 -9.17
C HIS A 61 0.15 10.91 -8.82
N GLU A 62 0.77 12.02 -8.41
CA GLU A 62 2.18 12.09 -8.02
C GLU A 62 2.37 11.76 -6.54
N VAL A 63 2.28 10.47 -6.18
CA VAL A 63 2.31 10.00 -4.79
C VAL A 63 3.42 10.65 -3.93
N PRO A 64 4.68 10.75 -4.37
CA PRO A 64 5.74 11.37 -3.57
C PRO A 64 5.52 12.86 -3.27
N SER A 65 4.82 13.59 -4.15
CA SER A 65 4.50 15.02 -3.96
C SER A 65 3.45 15.25 -2.87
N TYR A 66 2.47 14.32 -2.75
CA TYR A 66 1.37 14.45 -1.78
C TYR A 66 1.66 13.77 -0.43
N GLN A 67 2.30 12.60 -0.43
CA GLN A 67 2.54 11.77 0.75
C GLN A 67 4.01 11.29 0.78
N PRO A 68 4.99 12.19 0.94
CA PRO A 68 6.42 11.87 0.79
C PRO A 68 6.92 10.81 1.79
N ARG A 69 6.43 10.84 3.04
CA ARG A 69 6.84 9.87 4.08
C ARG A 69 6.38 8.45 3.72
N GLN A 70 5.13 8.31 3.30
CA GLN A 70 4.52 7.06 2.89
C GLN A 70 5.16 6.53 1.60
N ALA A 71 5.43 7.42 0.64
CA ALA A 71 6.14 7.07 -0.59
C ALA A 71 7.54 6.51 -0.32
N LEU A 72 8.28 7.13 0.61
CA LEU A 72 9.61 6.66 1.01
C LEU A 72 9.55 5.27 1.65
N VAL A 73 8.60 5.05 2.58
CA VAL A 73 8.38 3.72 3.19
C VAL A 73 8.09 2.69 2.11
N LEU A 74 7.22 3.00 1.15
CA LEU A 74 6.87 2.10 0.05
C LEU A 74 8.09 1.72 -0.80
N VAL A 75 8.87 2.70 -1.25
CA VAL A 75 10.07 2.48 -2.09
C VAL A 75 11.15 1.71 -1.34
N GLN A 76 11.43 2.07 -0.08
CA GLN A 76 12.44 1.37 0.73
C GLN A 76 12.08 -0.10 0.95
N ASN A 77 10.82 -0.41 1.26
CA ASN A 77 10.37 -1.79 1.45
C ASN A 77 10.39 -2.58 0.14
N PHE A 78 9.96 -1.97 -0.97
CA PHE A 78 10.06 -2.57 -2.30
C PHE A 78 11.50 -2.93 -2.67
N LEU A 79 12.43 -1.98 -2.56
CA LEU A 79 13.84 -2.18 -2.94
C LEU A 79 14.57 -3.19 -2.05
N THR A 80 14.13 -3.35 -0.80
CA THR A 80 14.73 -4.29 0.16
C THR A 80 13.99 -5.63 0.24
N GLY A 81 12.93 -5.82 -0.55
CA GLY A 81 12.11 -7.04 -0.50
C GLY A 81 11.40 -7.26 0.84
N LYS A 82 11.18 -6.20 1.63
CA LYS A 82 10.51 -6.27 2.93
C LYS A 82 9.01 -6.04 2.78
N ALA A 83 8.22 -6.71 3.61
CA ALA A 83 6.78 -6.47 3.67
C ALA A 83 6.48 -5.08 4.23
N LEU A 84 5.45 -4.41 3.68
CA LEU A 84 4.99 -3.14 4.25
C LEU A 84 4.56 -3.32 5.72
N PRO A 85 4.85 -2.32 6.57
CA PRO A 85 4.50 -2.34 7.99
C PRO A 85 3.07 -2.77 8.23
N ASP A 86 2.91 -3.73 9.13
CA ASP A 86 1.65 -4.04 9.79
C ASP A 86 1.71 -3.45 11.21
N CYS A 87 0.58 -2.98 11.75
CA CYS A 87 0.63 -2.42 13.09
C CYS A 87 0.55 -3.53 14.13
N LYS A 88 1.69 -3.84 14.75
CA LYS A 88 1.78 -4.85 15.81
C LYS A 88 1.45 -4.30 17.21
N GLU A 89 1.42 -2.98 17.38
CA GLU A 89 1.28 -2.30 18.68
C GLU A 89 0.16 -1.24 18.70
N CYS A 90 -0.69 -1.14 17.66
CA CYS A 90 -1.79 -0.16 17.62
C CYS A 90 -3.03 -0.55 18.46
N GLU A 91 -3.02 -1.72 19.10
CA GLU A 91 -4.14 -2.23 19.92
C GLU A 91 -3.99 -1.94 21.41
N GLN A 92 -2.98 -1.17 21.83
CA GLN A 92 -2.79 -0.77 23.22
C GLN A 92 -3.10 0.72 23.39
N ASP A 93 -4.40 1.01 23.42
CA ASP A 93 -4.96 2.21 24.07
C ASP A 93 -5.42 1.84 25.49
#